data_AF-A0A0F4PQQ8-F1
#
_entry.id   AF-A0A0F4PQQ8-F1
#
_cell.length_a   1.000
_cell.length_b   1.000
_cell.length_c   1.000
_cell.angle_alpha   90.00
_cell.angle_beta   90.00
_cell.angle_gamma   90.00
#
_symmetry.space_group_name_H-M   'P 1'
#
loop_
_entity.id
_entity.type
_entity.pdbx_description
1 polymer ?
#
loop_
_entity_poly.entity_id
_entity_poly.type
_entity_poly.pdbx_seq_one_letter_code
_entity_poly.pdbx_strand_id
1 'polypeptide(L)'
;MKTLIKLLTIISVVFSSAVFAHVHLEKSVPADNAMLMNTPEKLTLGFSKEVRVVKVTLKNKKGENIKFDFKPSKEASREFSWELPKLAPTNYIVDVTYLGKDGHKMKDSFGFMVH
;
A
#
# COMPACT_ATOMS: atom_id res chain seq x y z
N MET A 1 18.96 -49.18 -14.96
CA MET A 1 18.73 -48.02 -15.86
C MET A 1 17.27 -47.57 -15.90
N LYS A 2 16.29 -48.47 -16.14
CA LYS A 2 14.85 -48.12 -16.19
C LYS A 2 14.27 -47.59 -14.86
N THR A 3 14.78 -48.05 -13.72
CA THR A 3 14.41 -47.57 -12.37
C THR A 3 14.95 -46.17 -12.06
N LEU A 4 16.14 -45.85 -12.56
CA LEU A 4 16.76 -44.53 -12.42
C LEU A 4 15.99 -43.47 -13.22
N ILE A 5 15.54 -43.83 -14.43
CA ILE A 5 14.68 -42.98 -15.27
C ILE A 5 13.34 -42.72 -14.59
N LYS A 6 12.71 -43.75 -14.00
CA LYS A 6 11.45 -43.62 -13.24
C LYS A 6 11.59 -42.70 -12.02
N LEU A 7 12.72 -42.78 -11.31
CA LEU A 7 12.99 -41.93 -10.14
C LEU A 7 13.22 -40.46 -10.55
N LEU A 8 13.87 -40.24 -11.70
CA LEU A 8 14.11 -38.91 -12.25
C LEU A 8 12.82 -38.23 -12.76
N THR A 9 11.83 -39.01 -13.22
CA THR A 9 10.54 -38.46 -13.68
C THR A 9 9.66 -37.96 -12.52
N ILE A 10 9.78 -38.55 -11.33
CA ILE A 10 8.99 -38.20 -10.14
C ILE A 10 9.47 -36.90 -9.47
N ILE A 11 10.76 -36.55 -9.63
CA ILE A 11 11.36 -35.34 -9.03
C ILE A 11 11.00 -34.05 -9.79
N SER A 12 10.51 -34.13 -11.02
CA SER A 12 10.27 -32.97 -11.89
C SER A 12 9.04 -32.11 -11.53
N VAL A 13 8.20 -32.51 -10.56
CA VAL A 13 6.83 -31.95 -10.43
C VAL A 13 6.66 -30.87 -9.35
N VAL A 14 7.66 -30.54 -8.54
CA VAL A 14 7.46 -29.67 -7.35
C VAL A 14 8.43 -28.49 -7.29
N PHE A 15 8.35 -27.60 -8.27
CA PHE A 15 8.80 -26.20 -8.11
C PHE A 15 7.80 -25.26 -8.76
N SER A 16 6.62 -25.10 -8.14
CA SER A 16 5.77 -23.93 -8.39
C SER A 16 6.37 -22.77 -7.60
N SER A 17 7.11 -21.88 -8.25
CA SER A 17 7.59 -20.66 -7.62
C SER A 17 6.38 -19.77 -7.34
N ALA A 18 6.21 -19.36 -6.08
CA ALA A 18 5.27 -18.31 -5.72
C ALA A 18 5.80 -16.99 -6.32
N VAL A 19 5.32 -16.63 -7.51
CA VAL A 19 5.67 -15.35 -8.12
C VAL A 19 5.02 -14.23 -7.30
N PHE A 20 5.82 -13.50 -6.52
CA PHE A 20 5.41 -12.25 -5.87
C PHE A 20 5.30 -11.13 -6.91
N ALA A 21 4.32 -11.24 -7.82
CA ALA A 21 4.07 -10.24 -8.85
C ALA A 21 3.31 -9.01 -8.31
N HIS A 22 2.55 -9.19 -7.23
CA HIS A 22 1.63 -8.19 -6.70
C HIS A 22 2.36 -6.96 -6.16
N VAL A 23 1.92 -5.78 -6.60
CA VAL A 23 2.41 -4.49 -6.10
C VAL A 23 1.88 -4.27 -4.69
N HIS A 24 2.68 -3.65 -3.83
CA HIS A 24 2.32 -3.33 -2.45
C HIS A 24 2.78 -1.91 -2.07
N LEU A 25 2.16 -1.33 -1.04
CA LEU A 25 2.66 -0.12 -0.39
C LEU A 25 4.00 -0.45 0.29
N GLU A 26 5.07 0.21 -0.15
CA GLU A 26 6.44 -0.03 0.31
C GLU A 26 6.82 0.93 1.46
N LYS A 27 6.37 2.18 1.39
CA LYS A 27 6.63 3.22 2.40
C LYS A 27 5.48 4.22 2.49
N SER A 28 5.33 4.84 3.65
CA SER A 28 4.41 5.97 3.84
C SER A 28 5.06 7.07 4.66
N VAL A 29 4.61 8.31 4.45
CA VAL A 29 4.88 9.46 5.30
C VAL A 29 3.52 10.12 5.58
N PRO A 30 3.02 10.14 6.82
CA PRO A 30 3.60 9.52 8.02
C PRO A 30 3.80 8.00 7.87
N ALA A 31 4.84 7.48 8.51
CA ALA A 31 5.11 6.04 8.54
C ALA A 31 4.03 5.32 9.36
N ASP A 32 3.80 4.04 9.07
CA ASP A 32 2.91 3.21 9.88
C ASP A 32 3.38 3.18 11.34
N ASN A 33 2.45 3.36 12.26
CA ASN A 33 2.63 3.52 13.71
C ASN A 33 3.50 4.72 14.13
N ALA A 34 3.71 5.71 13.27
CA ALA A 34 4.44 6.92 13.64
C ALA A 34 3.71 7.70 14.75
N MET A 35 4.47 8.27 15.68
CA MET A 35 4.00 9.21 16.70
C MET A 35 4.59 10.59 16.39
N LEU A 36 3.74 11.54 16.01
CA LEU A 36 4.13 12.85 15.52
C LEU A 36 3.86 13.91 16.59
N MET A 37 4.89 14.70 16.94
CA MET A 37 4.74 15.84 17.85
C MET A 37 4.03 17.04 17.22
N ASN A 38 3.96 17.07 15.89
CA ASN A 38 3.34 18.14 15.12
C ASN A 38 2.48 17.53 14.01
N THR A 39 1.51 18.30 13.51
CA THR A 39 0.72 17.89 12.34
C THR A 39 1.65 17.65 11.15
N PRO A 40 1.49 16.54 10.41
CA PRO A 40 2.18 16.38 9.14
C PRO A 40 1.62 17.37 8.12
N GLU A 41 2.49 17.95 7.30
CA GLU A 41 2.07 18.81 6.18
C GLU A 41 1.54 17.98 5.01
N LYS A 42 2.03 16.75 4.84
CA LYS A 42 1.70 15.90 3.69
C LYS A 42 1.45 14.46 4.06
N LEU A 43 0.65 13.81 3.24
CA LEU A 43 0.56 12.36 3.13
C LEU A 43 1.29 11.92 1.86
N THR A 44 2.33 11.11 1.98
CA THR A 44 3.06 10.53 0.86
C THR A 44 3.02 9.01 0.91
N LEU A 45 2.75 8.38 -0.22
CA LEU A 45 2.71 6.92 -0.38
C LEU A 45 3.71 6.51 -1.46
N GLY A 46 4.58 5.55 -1.13
CA GLY A 46 5.53 4.94 -2.06
C GLY A 46 5.21 3.46 -2.27
N PHE A 47 5.17 3.03 -3.53
CA PHE A 47 4.81 1.68 -3.94
C PHE A 47 5.99 0.95 -4.60
N SER A 48 6.01 -0.38 -4.44
CA SER A 48 7.07 -1.23 -4.98
C SER A 48 7.12 -1.26 -6.52
N LYS A 49 6.01 -0.93 -7.19
CA LYS A 49 5.90 -0.74 -8.65
C LYS A 49 4.89 0.37 -8.94
N GLU A 50 4.80 0.78 -10.21
CA GLU A 50 3.80 1.77 -10.63
C GLU A 50 2.37 1.26 -10.42
N VAL A 51 1.53 2.10 -9.81
CA VAL A 51 0.11 1.82 -9.55
C VAL A 51 -0.74 3.03 -9.91
N ARG A 52 -2.05 2.83 -10.05
CA ARG A 52 -3.02 3.93 -10.02
C ARG A 52 -3.73 3.96 -8.69
N VAL A 53 -3.64 5.06 -7.95
CA VAL A 53 -4.36 5.20 -6.67
C VAL A 53 -5.78 5.67 -6.97
N VAL A 54 -6.77 4.85 -6.61
CA VAL A 54 -8.18 5.10 -6.92
C VAL A 54 -8.98 5.59 -5.72
N LYS A 55 -8.48 5.37 -4.51
CA LYS A 55 -9.09 5.89 -3.28
C LYS A 55 -8.05 6.03 -2.17
N VAL A 56 -8.10 7.16 -1.47
CA VAL A 56 -7.43 7.35 -0.17
C VAL A 56 -8.45 7.94 0.79
N THR A 57 -8.54 7.40 2.00
CA THR A 57 -9.32 8.01 3.09
C THR A 57 -8.45 8.14 4.32
N LEU A 58 -8.47 9.33 4.91
CA LEU A 58 -7.87 9.62 6.21
C LEU A 58 -9.01 9.76 7.23
N LYS A 59 -8.99 8.96 8.29
CA LYS A 59 -10.02 8.98 9.34
C LYS A 59 -9.40 9.23 10.70
N ASN A 60 -10.08 9.97 11.56
CA ASN A 60 -9.68 10.07 12.96
C ASN A 60 -10.19 8.87 13.80
N LYS A 61 -9.85 8.84 15.09
CA LYS A 61 -10.28 7.80 16.04
C LYS A 61 -11.81 7.64 16.16
N LYS A 62 -12.60 8.66 15.81
CA LYS A 62 -14.06 8.61 15.80
C LYS A 62 -14.64 8.03 14.49
N GLY A 63 -13.78 7.71 13.52
CA GLY A 63 -14.18 7.27 12.18
C GLY A 63 -14.59 8.41 11.25
N GLU A 64 -14.39 9.67 11.65
CA GLU A 64 -14.74 10.83 10.83
C GLU A 64 -13.68 11.01 9.74
N ASN A 65 -14.12 11.17 8.49
CA ASN A 65 -13.23 11.41 7.36
C ASN A 65 -12.66 12.83 7.42
N ILE A 66 -11.35 12.94 7.37
CA ILE A 66 -10.64 14.20 7.16
C ILE A 66 -10.60 14.48 5.65
N LYS A 67 -11.12 15.63 5.25
CA LYS A 67 -11.10 16.05 3.84
C LYS A 67 -9.72 16.65 3.51
N PHE A 68 -9.20 16.25 2.36
CA PHE A 68 -8.01 16.81 1.71
C PHE A 68 -8.18 16.65 0.20
N ASP A 69 -7.30 17.26 -0.60
CA ASP A 69 -7.46 17.37 -2.06
C ASP A 69 -7.12 16.09 -2.83
N PHE A 70 -7.58 14.94 -2.33
CA PHE A 70 -7.46 13.67 -3.04
C PHE A 70 -8.28 13.67 -4.33
N LYS A 71 -7.63 13.21 -5.41
CA LYS A 71 -8.27 12.83 -6.68
C LYS A 71 -7.67 11.51 -7.14
N PRO A 72 -8.47 10.58 -7.71
CA PRO A 72 -7.94 9.37 -8.33
C PRO A 72 -6.87 9.70 -9.36
N SER A 73 -5.77 8.94 -9.35
CA SER A 73 -4.68 9.19 -10.28
C SER A 73 -5.05 8.77 -11.71
N LYS A 74 -4.75 9.64 -12.67
CA LYS A 74 -4.93 9.34 -14.10
C LYS A 74 -3.78 8.48 -14.62
N GLU A 75 -2.57 8.82 -14.18
CA GLU A 75 -1.34 8.14 -14.56
C GLU A 75 -0.91 7.18 -13.45
N ALA A 76 -0.14 6.16 -13.86
CA ALA A 76 0.48 5.25 -12.93
C ALA A 76 1.80 5.86 -12.43
N SER A 77 2.06 5.75 -11.14
CA SER A 77 3.28 6.25 -10.50
C SER A 77 3.68 5.33 -9.36
N ARG A 78 4.94 5.41 -8.93
CA ARG A 78 5.42 4.77 -7.71
C ARG A 78 5.25 5.64 -6.48
N GLU A 79 5.06 6.95 -6.65
CA GLU A 79 4.93 7.88 -5.52
C GLU A 79 3.75 8.85 -5.73
N PHE A 80 3.02 9.08 -4.65
CA PHE A 80 1.88 10.00 -4.59
C PHE A 80 1.97 10.83 -3.33
N SER A 81 1.68 12.13 -3.41
CA SER A 81 1.70 13.03 -2.27
C SER A 81 0.52 13.99 -2.31
N TRP A 82 -0.07 14.25 -1.14
CA TRP A 82 -1.16 15.21 -0.96
C TRP A 82 -0.86 16.09 0.25
N GLU A 83 -1.11 17.40 0.11
CA GLU A 83 -1.13 18.30 1.25
C GLU A 83 -2.27 17.91 2.21
N LEU A 84 -1.99 17.95 3.51
CA LEU A 84 -2.96 17.69 4.56
C LEU A 84 -3.35 19.00 5.25
N PRO A 85 -4.62 19.13 5.68
CA PRO A 85 -4.99 20.20 6.59
C PRO A 85 -4.33 19.98 7.95
N LYS A 86 -4.35 21.02 8.80
CA LYS A 86 -3.93 20.86 10.19
C LYS A 86 -4.78 19.79 10.88
N LEU A 87 -4.12 18.78 11.43
CA LEU A 87 -4.73 17.67 12.13
C LEU A 87 -4.83 17.95 13.63
N ALA A 88 -5.94 17.54 14.24
CA ALA A 88 -6.10 17.57 15.69
C ALA A 88 -5.31 16.43 16.36
N PRO A 89 -4.92 16.57 17.64
CA PRO A 89 -4.30 15.50 18.42
C PRO A 89 -5.18 14.26 18.55
N THR A 90 -4.86 13.19 17.82
CA THR A 90 -5.57 11.91 17.87
C THR A 90 -4.85 10.84 17.04
N ASN A 91 -5.40 9.63 17.02
CA ASN A 91 -4.98 8.56 16.12
C ASN A 91 -5.72 8.70 14.79
N TYR A 92 -4.98 8.49 13.71
CA TYR A 92 -5.48 8.50 12.36
C TYR A 92 -5.25 7.16 11.68
N ILE A 93 -6.17 6.79 10.81
CA ILE A 93 -6.06 5.62 9.92
C ILE A 93 -6.13 6.11 8.48
N VAL A 94 -5.19 5.65 7.67
CA VAL A 94 -5.17 5.84 6.22
C VAL A 94 -5.54 4.52 5.56
N ASP A 95 -6.66 4.49 4.86
CA ASP A 95 -7.00 3.38 3.96
C ASP A 95 -6.70 3.80 2.52
N VAL A 96 -5.97 2.95 1.78
CA VAL A 96 -5.68 3.16 0.36
C VAL A 96 -6.20 2.01 -0.48
N THR A 97 -6.74 2.32 -1.66
CA THR A 97 -7.06 1.35 -2.70
C THR A 97 -6.37 1.76 -3.99
N TYR A 98 -5.66 0.83 -4.61
CA TYR A 98 -4.86 1.09 -5.79
C TYR A 98 -4.92 -0.09 -6.76
N LEU A 99 -4.61 0.18 -8.03
CA LEU A 99 -4.61 -0.79 -9.11
C LEU A 99 -3.18 -1.01 -9.60
N GLY A 100 -2.76 -2.26 -9.71
CA GLY A 100 -1.53 -2.62 -10.43
C GLY A 100 -1.64 -2.35 -11.94
N LYS A 101 -0.52 -2.44 -12.66
CA LYS A 101 -0.49 -2.33 -14.13
C LYS A 101 -1.37 -3.39 -14.82
N ASP A 102 -1.54 -4.54 -14.17
CA ASP A 102 -2.41 -5.64 -14.59
C ASP A 102 -3.90 -5.40 -14.25
N GLY A 103 -4.24 -4.27 -13.63
CA GLY A 103 -5.61 -3.89 -13.28
C GLY A 103 -6.13 -4.59 -12.02
N HIS A 104 -5.36 -5.45 -11.38
CA HIS A 104 -5.75 -6.03 -10.09
C HIS A 104 -5.88 -4.93 -9.04
N LYS A 105 -6.89 -5.08 -8.18
CA LYS A 105 -7.18 -4.13 -7.11
C LYS A 105 -6.56 -4.62 -5.81
N MET A 106 -5.75 -3.76 -5.21
CA MET A 106 -5.13 -3.97 -3.91
C MET A 106 -5.64 -2.93 -2.91
N LYS A 107 -5.49 -3.25 -1.63
CA LYS A 107 -5.83 -2.38 -0.51
C LYS A 107 -4.76 -2.51 0.56
N ASP A 108 -4.40 -1.38 1.15
CA ASP A 108 -3.57 -1.32 2.36
C ASP A 108 -4.22 -0.37 3.36
N SER A 109 -3.87 -0.54 4.63
CA SER A 109 -4.30 0.32 5.73
C SER A 109 -3.15 0.49 6.72
N PHE A 110 -2.94 1.70 7.21
CA PHE A 110 -1.90 2.01 8.19
C PHE A 110 -2.34 3.14 9.12
N GLY A 111 -1.70 3.24 10.29
CA GLY A 111 -2.05 4.20 11.32
C GLY A 111 -0.91 5.16 11.67
N PHE A 112 -1.23 6.34 12.18
CA PHE A 112 -0.28 7.23 12.85
C PHE A 112 -0.99 8.06 13.92
N MET A 113 -0.25 8.59 14.87
CA MET A 113 -0.78 9.42 15.95
C MET A 113 -0.17 10.82 15.88
N VAL A 114 -0.99 11.84 16.12
CA VAL A 114 -0.57 13.22 16.35
C VAL A 114 -0.81 13.53 17.82
N HIS A 115 0.22 14.04 18.49
CA HIS A 115 0.19 14.46 19.90
C HIS A 115 -0.55 15.78 20.12
#